data_AF-Q8ITT2-F1
#
_entry.id   AF-Q8ITT2-F1
#
_cell.length_a   1.000
_cell.length_b   1.000
_cell.length_c   1.000
_cell.angle_alpha   90.00
_cell.angle_beta   90.00
_cell.angle_gamma   90.00
#
_symmetry.space_group_name_H-M   'P 1'
#
loop_
_entity.id
_entity.type
_entity.pdbx_description
1 polymer ?
#
loop_
_entity_poly.entity_id
_entity_poly.type
_entity_poly.pdbx_seq_one_letter_code
_entity_poly.pdbx_strand_id
1 'polypeptide(L)'
;AARPWQGLIGHNDVLAQLSPLREKVKQLANAGASTTPSWFTNVLGLSEKMHHVADNIPIPTLDYLNKANYTEVIERGHGAPELVIRLCVTSNVALTKCRTMSTFAFSRDIRPILDCVQQNSDEECLKSV
;
A
#
# COMPACT_ATOMS: atom_id res chain seq x y z
N ALA A 1 -15.54 -3.75 10.98
CA ALA A 1 -14.11 -3.92 10.64
C ALA A 1 -13.26 -3.18 11.67
N ALA A 2 -12.11 -3.74 12.05
CA ALA A 2 -11.10 -3.04 12.85
C ALA A 2 -9.98 -2.55 11.93
N ARG A 3 -9.40 -1.37 12.17
CA ARG A 3 -8.24 -0.89 11.41
C ARG A 3 -7.00 -1.70 11.83
N PRO A 4 -6.39 -2.52 10.95
CA PRO A 4 -5.20 -3.27 11.28
C PRO A 4 -4.02 -2.33 11.57
N TRP A 5 -3.10 -2.77 12.43
CA TRP A 5 -1.87 -2.03 12.69
C TRP A 5 -1.00 -1.98 11.44
N GLN A 6 -0.23 -0.89 11.31
CA GLN A 6 0.87 -0.81 10.37
C GLN A 6 2.01 -1.76 10.78
N GLY A 7 2.90 -2.09 9.84
CA GLY A 7 4.00 -2.99 10.12
C GLY A 7 4.93 -3.18 8.94
N LEU A 8 5.77 -4.20 9.04
CA LEU A 8 6.76 -4.57 8.02
C LEU A 8 6.26 -5.79 7.23
N ILE A 9 6.42 -5.72 5.91
CA ILE A 9 6.18 -6.82 4.98
C ILE A 9 7.51 -7.24 4.37
N GLY A 10 7.70 -8.54 4.15
CA GLY A 10 8.90 -9.09 3.55
C GLY A 10 8.60 -10.35 2.74
N HIS A 11 9.55 -10.77 1.91
CA HIS A 11 9.47 -12.04 1.20
C HIS A 11 9.58 -13.23 2.17
N ASN A 12 9.17 -14.41 1.72
CA ASN A 12 9.12 -15.61 2.56
C ASN A 12 10.51 -16.04 3.08
N ASP A 13 11.58 -15.77 2.35
CA ASP A 13 12.93 -16.16 2.79
C ASP A 13 13.43 -15.35 3.99
N VAL A 14 12.78 -14.22 4.32
CA VAL A 14 13.04 -13.48 5.57
C VAL A 14 12.74 -14.34 6.80
N LEU A 15 11.84 -15.33 6.70
CA LEU A 15 11.49 -16.21 7.81
C LEU A 15 12.70 -16.91 8.44
N ALA A 16 13.73 -17.24 7.64
CA ALA A 16 14.95 -17.87 8.12
C ALA A 16 15.79 -16.96 9.03
N GLN A 17 15.66 -15.63 8.89
CA GLN A 17 16.41 -14.62 9.64
C GLN A 17 15.48 -13.66 10.39
N LEU A 18 14.27 -14.12 10.72
CA LEU A 18 13.21 -13.25 11.24
C LEU A 18 13.50 -12.73 12.64
N SER A 19 14.00 -13.59 13.54
CA SER A 19 14.32 -13.22 14.93
C SER A 19 15.39 -12.13 15.02
N PRO A 20 16.57 -12.25 14.39
CA PRO A 20 17.58 -11.19 14.45
C PRO A 20 17.10 -9.89 13.79
N LEU A 21 16.29 -9.97 12.73
CA LEU A 21 15.70 -8.79 12.11
C LEU A 21 14.73 -8.06 13.05
N ARG A 22 13.82 -8.78 13.71
CA ARG A 22 12.87 -8.21 14.68
C ARG A 22 13.57 -7.53 15.84
N GLU A 23 14.60 -8.17 16.37
CA GLU A 23 15.41 -7.61 17.45
C GLU A 23 16.07 -6.30 17.02
N LYS A 24 16.65 -6.25 15.80
CA LYS A 24 17.24 -5.02 15.29
C LYS A 24 16.23 -3.90 15.13
N VAL A 25 15.03 -4.20 14.62
CA VAL A 25 13.97 -3.20 14.44
C VAL A 25 13.48 -2.67 15.79
N LYS A 26 13.33 -3.52 16.82
CA LYS A 26 12.98 -3.10 18.18
C LYS A 26 14.03 -2.16 18.78
N GLN A 27 15.31 -2.49 18.62
CA GLN A 27 16.40 -1.64 19.10
C GLN A 27 16.38 -0.26 18.43
N LEU A 28 16.17 -0.21 17.11
CA LEU A 28 16.05 1.06 16.38
C LEU A 28 14.80 1.85 16.80
N ALA A 29 13.67 1.19 17.00
CA ALA A 29 12.44 1.82 17.48
C ALA A 29 12.65 2.46 18.87
N ASN A 30 13.29 1.75 19.80
CA ASN A 30 13.57 2.28 21.13
C ASN A 30 14.57 3.44 21.09
N ALA A 31 15.61 3.35 20.27
CA ALA A 31 16.61 4.40 20.12
C ALA A 31 16.07 5.68 19.48
N GLY A 32 15.13 5.55 18.54
CA GLY A 32 14.53 6.69 17.83
C GLY A 32 13.31 7.30 18.52
N ALA A 33 12.75 6.66 19.56
CA ALA A 33 11.48 7.07 20.15
C ALA A 33 11.50 8.47 20.80
N SER A 34 12.63 8.89 21.37
CA SER A 34 12.74 10.18 22.09
C SER A 34 13.06 11.36 21.18
N THR A 35 13.86 11.14 20.13
CA THR A 35 14.37 12.20 19.25
C THR A 35 13.69 12.24 17.89
N THR A 36 12.90 11.20 17.57
CA THR A 36 12.12 11.05 16.33
C THR A 36 12.86 11.52 15.07
N PRO A 37 14.09 11.01 14.83
CA PRO A 37 14.88 11.40 13.68
C PRO A 37 14.16 11.06 12.37
N SER A 38 14.54 11.69 11.27
CA SER A 38 13.83 11.54 9.99
C SER A 38 13.65 10.08 9.54
N TRP A 39 14.64 9.21 9.79
CA TRP A 39 14.55 7.78 9.48
C TRP A 39 13.52 7.02 10.30
N PHE A 40 13.15 7.52 11.49
CA PHE A 40 12.17 6.87 12.36
C PHE A 40 10.80 6.77 11.67
N THR A 41 10.37 7.87 11.05
CA THR A 41 9.11 7.94 10.30
C THR A 41 9.30 7.57 8.85
N ASN A 42 10.28 8.17 8.16
CA ASN A 42 10.39 8.08 6.70
C ASN A 42 11.03 6.78 6.22
N VAL A 43 11.73 6.04 7.10
CA VAL A 43 12.38 4.76 6.76
C VAL A 43 11.73 3.59 7.49
N LEU A 44 11.58 3.66 8.82
CA LEU A 44 10.96 2.56 9.58
C LEU A 44 9.43 2.61 9.62
N GLY A 45 8.80 3.70 9.17
CA GLY A 45 7.33 3.83 9.19
C GLY A 45 6.75 3.93 10.61
N LEU A 46 7.56 4.28 11.61
CA LEU A 46 7.10 4.46 12.99
C LEU A 46 6.57 5.88 13.20
N SER A 47 5.90 6.09 14.34
CA SER A 47 5.45 7.43 14.75
C SER A 47 5.51 7.57 16.26
N GLU A 48 5.44 8.80 16.76
CA GLU A 48 5.37 9.08 18.20
C GLU A 48 4.30 8.25 18.92
N LYS A 49 3.14 8.07 18.27
CA LYS A 49 2.01 7.31 18.84
C LYS A 49 2.05 5.81 18.55
N MET A 50 2.79 5.39 17.53
CA MET A 50 2.83 3.99 17.06
C MET A 50 4.27 3.59 16.74
N HIS A 51 5.03 3.26 17.78
CA HIS A 51 6.43 2.81 17.66
C HIS A 51 6.73 1.53 18.46
N HIS A 52 5.75 0.96 19.17
CA HIS A 52 5.92 -0.33 19.82
C HIS A 52 5.95 -1.45 18.75
N VAL A 53 7.09 -2.13 18.64
CA VAL A 53 7.30 -3.22 17.68
C VAL A 53 6.97 -4.55 18.34
N ALA A 54 5.78 -5.09 18.02
CA ALA A 54 5.31 -6.38 18.52
C ALA A 54 5.74 -7.55 17.63
N ASP A 55 6.08 -8.68 18.24
CA ASP A 55 6.34 -9.92 17.52
C ASP A 55 5.03 -10.67 17.27
N ASN A 56 4.64 -10.75 16.00
CA ASN A 56 3.42 -11.46 15.59
C ASN A 56 3.80 -12.85 15.05
N ILE A 57 2.84 -13.76 14.99
CA ILE A 57 2.98 -14.95 14.12
C ILE A 57 2.99 -14.44 12.66
N PRO A 58 4.01 -14.75 11.85
CA PRO A 58 4.02 -14.38 10.43
C PRO A 58 2.76 -14.86 9.74
N ILE A 59 2.16 -13.97 8.94
CA ILE A 59 0.85 -14.19 8.34
C ILE A 59 0.84 -13.54 6.96
N PRO A 60 0.23 -14.19 5.94
CA PRO A 60 0.03 -13.58 4.63
C PRO A 60 -0.75 -12.27 4.72
N THR A 61 -0.45 -11.31 3.84
CA THR A 61 -1.06 -9.97 3.89
C THR A 61 -2.57 -10.00 3.79
N LEU A 62 -3.12 -10.84 2.91
CA LEU A 62 -4.57 -10.96 2.75
C LEU A 62 -5.23 -11.53 4.02
N ASP A 63 -4.65 -12.56 4.62
CA ASP A 63 -5.15 -13.14 5.88
C ASP A 63 -5.07 -12.14 7.05
N TYR A 64 -4.02 -11.31 7.07
CA TYR A 64 -3.87 -10.23 8.05
C TYR A 64 -4.97 -9.17 7.95
N LEU A 65 -5.44 -8.87 6.73
CA LEU A 65 -6.56 -7.95 6.50
C LEU A 65 -7.91 -8.63 6.77
N ASN A 66 -8.06 -9.89 6.36
CA ASN A 66 -9.29 -10.67 6.51
C ASN A 66 -9.66 -10.89 7.97
N LYS A 67 -8.70 -11.20 8.86
CA LYS A 67 -8.99 -11.37 10.29
C LYS A 67 -9.56 -10.11 10.98
N ALA A 68 -9.43 -8.94 10.35
CA ALA A 68 -9.95 -7.67 10.82
C ALA A 68 -11.20 -7.20 10.05
N ASN A 69 -11.70 -8.02 9.12
CA ASN A 69 -12.70 -7.68 8.10
C ASN A 69 -12.35 -6.39 7.36
N TYR A 70 -11.06 -6.13 7.14
CA TYR A 70 -10.58 -4.87 6.54
C TYR A 70 -10.39 -4.96 5.03
N THR A 71 -10.29 -6.18 4.47
CA THR A 71 -10.32 -6.40 3.02
C THR A 71 -11.61 -5.84 2.42
N GLU A 72 -12.76 -6.12 3.05
CA GLU A 72 -14.06 -5.58 2.65
C GLU A 72 -14.12 -4.05 2.67
N VAL A 73 -13.39 -3.41 3.59
CA VAL A 73 -13.30 -1.95 3.67
C VAL A 73 -12.47 -1.40 2.51
N ILE A 74 -11.34 -2.05 2.19
CA ILE A 74 -10.47 -1.65 1.08
C ILE A 74 -11.16 -1.85 -0.27
N GLU A 75 -11.81 -3.00 -0.44
CA GLU A 75 -12.47 -3.41 -1.69
C GLU A 75 -13.91 -2.89 -1.80
N ARG A 76 -14.33 -2.04 -0.86
CA ARG A 76 -15.68 -1.46 -0.82
C ARG A 76 -16.03 -0.81 -2.17
N GLY A 77 -17.19 -1.18 -2.67
CA GLY A 77 -17.80 -0.64 -3.89
C GLY A 77 -19.07 0.16 -3.61
N HIS A 78 -19.71 0.61 -4.68
CA HIS A 78 -21.00 1.31 -4.66
C HIS A 78 -22.12 0.50 -5.35
N GLY A 79 -21.86 -0.76 -5.67
CA GLY A 79 -22.80 -1.66 -6.32
C GLY A 79 -22.57 -1.73 -7.82
N ALA A 80 -22.91 -2.87 -8.43
CA ALA A 80 -22.66 -3.08 -9.85
C ALA A 80 -23.60 -2.23 -10.73
N PRO A 81 -23.09 -1.61 -11.81
CA PRO A 81 -21.68 -1.56 -12.22
C PRO A 81 -20.87 -0.53 -11.41
N GLU A 82 -19.65 -0.88 -11.02
CA GLU A 82 -18.72 0.09 -10.42
C GLU A 82 -18.30 1.15 -11.44
N LEU A 83 -18.28 2.41 -11.00
CA LEU A 83 -17.87 3.51 -11.88
C LEU A 83 -16.36 3.47 -12.14
N VAL A 84 -16.01 3.54 -13.42
CA VAL A 84 -14.62 3.54 -13.90
C VAL A 84 -14.34 4.84 -14.66
N ILE A 85 -13.27 5.54 -14.30
CA ILE A 85 -12.72 6.67 -15.06
C ILE A 85 -11.51 6.19 -15.86
N ARG A 86 -11.56 6.34 -17.19
CA ARG A 86 -10.48 5.94 -18.09
C ARG A 86 -9.58 7.13 -18.39
N LEU A 87 -8.32 7.06 -17.98
CA LEU A 87 -7.30 8.05 -18.32
C LEU A 87 -6.57 7.59 -19.59
N CYS A 88 -6.61 8.42 -20.63
CA CYS A 88 -5.81 8.19 -21.82
C CYS A 88 -4.36 8.66 -21.62
N VAL A 89 -3.40 7.83 -22.01
CA VAL A 89 -1.96 8.10 -21.93
C VAL A 89 -1.27 7.79 -23.25
N THR A 90 -0.09 8.36 -23.48
CA THR A 90 0.55 8.35 -24.81
C THR A 90 1.90 7.63 -24.85
N SER A 91 2.24 6.88 -23.79
CA SER A 91 3.47 6.08 -23.75
C SER A 91 3.37 4.90 -22.80
N ASN A 92 4.21 3.88 -23.03
CA ASN A 92 4.29 2.69 -22.17
C ASN A 92 4.68 3.03 -20.71
N VAL A 93 5.55 4.04 -20.53
CA VAL A 93 5.94 4.50 -19.18
C VAL A 93 4.78 5.19 -18.48
N ALA A 94 4.00 6.00 -19.21
CA ALA A 94 2.81 6.64 -18.66
C ALA A 94 1.71 5.61 -18.34
N LEU A 95 1.54 4.56 -19.18
CA LEU A 95 0.61 3.46 -18.91
C LEU A 95 0.99 2.69 -17.65
N THR A 96 2.27 2.38 -17.49
CA THR A 96 2.78 1.71 -16.28
C THR A 96 2.55 2.57 -15.04
N LYS A 97 2.87 3.87 -15.11
CA LYS A 97 2.60 4.84 -14.03
C LYS A 97 1.11 4.91 -13.70
N CYS A 98 0.24 4.96 -14.71
CA CYS A 98 -1.21 5.00 -14.53
C CYS A 98 -1.73 3.73 -13.85
N ARG A 99 -1.27 2.55 -14.26
CA ARG A 99 -1.68 1.26 -13.66
C ARG A 99 -1.26 1.15 -12.19
N THR A 100 -0.03 1.57 -11.87
CA THR A 100 0.43 1.64 -10.48
C THR A 100 -0.42 2.64 -9.67
N MET A 101 -0.74 3.80 -10.25
CA MET A 101 -1.61 4.80 -9.64
C MET A 101 -3.02 4.27 -9.42
N SER A 102 -3.57 3.49 -10.35
CA SER A 102 -4.88 2.85 -10.25
C SER A 102 -4.94 1.89 -9.06
N THR A 103 -3.96 0.98 -8.94
CA THR A 103 -3.88 0.03 -7.82
C THR A 103 -3.72 0.76 -6.49
N PHE A 104 -2.88 1.80 -6.45
CA PHE A 104 -2.69 2.61 -5.24
C PHE A 104 -3.98 3.34 -4.85
N ALA A 105 -4.62 4.03 -5.78
CA ALA A 105 -5.86 4.78 -5.55
C ALA A 105 -6.97 3.87 -5.01
N PHE A 106 -7.15 2.69 -5.63
CA PHE A 106 -8.12 1.70 -5.18
C PHE A 106 -7.86 1.26 -3.73
N SER A 107 -6.60 0.93 -3.39
CA SER A 107 -6.19 0.53 -2.03
C SER A 107 -6.38 1.61 -0.95
N ARG A 108 -6.58 2.87 -1.37
CA ARG A 108 -6.77 4.04 -0.50
C ARG A 108 -8.22 4.55 -0.50
N ASP A 109 -9.16 3.72 -0.92
CA ASP A 109 -10.59 4.04 -0.98
C ASP A 109 -10.89 5.28 -1.87
N ILE A 110 -10.00 5.58 -2.82
CA ILE A 110 -10.26 6.60 -3.84
C ILE A 110 -11.13 5.94 -4.92
N ARG A 111 -12.24 6.61 -5.25
CA ARG A 111 -13.23 6.20 -6.26
C ARG A 111 -13.61 7.43 -7.10
N PRO A 112 -13.97 7.29 -8.40
CA PRO A 112 -14.15 6.05 -9.17
C PRO A 112 -12.85 5.27 -9.42
N ILE A 113 -12.97 4.01 -9.83
CA ILE A 113 -11.81 3.18 -10.19
C ILE A 113 -11.11 3.82 -11.38
N LEU A 114 -9.80 4.05 -11.27
CA LEU A 114 -9.01 4.54 -12.39
C LEU A 114 -8.67 3.37 -13.31
N ASP A 115 -8.97 3.51 -14.59
CA ASP A 115 -8.50 2.64 -15.65
C ASP A 115 -7.62 3.43 -16.63
N CYS A 116 -6.79 2.72 -17.40
CA CYS A 116 -5.72 3.31 -18.19
C CYS A 116 -5.78 2.81 -19.63
N VAL A 117 -6.03 3.72 -20.56
CA VAL A 117 -6.06 3.47 -22.01
C VAL A 117 -4.84 4.12 -22.64
N GLN A 118 -4.19 3.46 -23.60
CA GLN A 118 -3.03 4.01 -24.27
C GLN A 118 -3.32 4.25 -25.76
N GLN A 119 -2.88 5.41 -26.25
CA GLN A 119 -2.82 5.76 -27.67
C GLN A 119 -1.38 6.16 -28.06
N ASN A 120 -1.12 6.42 -29.34
CA ASN A 120 0.22 6.76 -29.82
C ASN A 120 0.52 8.26 -29.79
N SER A 121 -0.49 9.11 -29.64
CA SER A 121 -0.32 10.57 -29.60
C SER A 121 -1.40 11.27 -28.77
N ASP A 122 -1.14 12.51 -28.39
CA ASP A 122 -2.11 13.34 -27.64
C ASP A 122 -3.37 13.58 -28.48
N GLU A 123 -3.23 13.73 -29.80
CA GLU A 123 -4.36 13.87 -30.72
C GLU A 123 -5.24 12.60 -30.76
N GLU A 124 -4.63 11.42 -30.79
CA GLU A 124 -5.38 10.16 -30.70
C GLU A 124 -6.07 10.00 -29.34
N CYS A 125 -5.43 10.46 -28.26
CA CYS A 125 -6.08 10.48 -26.95
C CYS A 125 -7.27 11.43 -26.91
N LEU A 126 -7.15 12.64 -27.46
CA LEU A 126 -8.26 13.60 -27.53
C LEU A 126 -9.43 13.07 -28.36
N LYS A 127 -9.15 12.29 -29.42
CA LYS A 127 -10.18 11.60 -30.23
C LYS A 127 -10.80 10.38 -29.50
N SER A 128 -10.07 9.79 -28.56
CA SER A 128 -10.48 8.61 -27.80
C SER A 128 -11.32 8.92 -26.57
N VAL A 129 -11.38 10.19 -26.14
CA VAL A 129 -12.22 10.71 -25.05
C VAL A 129 -13.63 10.99 -25.57
#